data_AF-A0A364VDR6-F1
#
_entry.id   AF-A0A364VDR6-F1
#
_cell.length_a   1.000
_cell.length_b   1.000
_cell.length_c   1.000
_cell.angle_alpha   90.00
_cell.angle_beta   90.00
_cell.angle_gamma   90.00
#
_symmetry.space_group_name_H-M   'P 1'
#
loop_
_entity.id
_entity.type
_entity.pdbx_description
1 polymer ?
#
loop_
_entity_poly.entity_id
_entity_poly.type
_entity_poly.pdbx_seq_one_letter_code
_entity_poly.pdbx_strand_id
1 'polypeptide(L)'
;MNFAQLSLICLVAISGPALSLSKTARVPVVIGELAVGLILGATGFRVLQAGDPTFGFLADIGFALVMFMAGSHVPVRNPALKKGAVRGAARALGIAVVSIVLGIVVARAFHNSHAAMYAVLMASSSASLIMPSLEGVPLTGRSMVEVLPQLALADALCIVALPFAIDPAHVTRAVTGAVLVLAAAGAVFAVLRFVESRGYRRRVHRVSEERGLALELRVSLALLFGLAALALTAAAQLGVPVAGATTGTKLHLLALGEATAILLEAIIMIAVTTALSGRVSTLARAEAAAA
;
A
#
# COMPACT_ATOMS: atom_id res chain seq x y z
N MET A 1 -16.96 18.10 -6.00
CA MET A 1 -16.65 17.19 -7.12
C MET A 1 -17.91 17.03 -7.95
N ASN A 2 -17.86 17.07 -9.29
CA ASN A 2 -19.05 16.90 -10.14
C ASN A 2 -18.97 15.62 -10.99
N PHE A 3 -20.08 15.22 -11.62
CA PHE A 3 -20.13 14.02 -12.47
C PHE A 3 -19.14 14.09 -13.65
N ALA A 4 -18.83 15.29 -14.15
CA ALA A 4 -17.84 15.48 -15.20
C ALA A 4 -16.42 15.12 -14.73
N GLN A 5 -16.03 15.54 -13.52
CA GLN A 5 -14.76 15.16 -12.90
C GLN A 5 -14.68 13.67 -12.61
N LEU A 6 -15.76 13.06 -12.11
CA LEU A 6 -15.85 11.61 -11.91
C LEU A 6 -15.69 10.84 -13.23
N SER A 7 -16.38 11.28 -14.28
CA SER A 7 -16.25 10.73 -15.64
C SER A 7 -14.81 10.88 -16.16
N LEU A 8 -14.20 12.05 -15.98
CA LEU A 8 -12.80 12.30 -16.34
C LEU A 8 -11.86 11.36 -15.60
N ILE A 9 -12.03 11.16 -14.29
CA ILE A 9 -11.23 10.23 -13.48
C ILE A 9 -11.39 8.80 -14.01
N CYS A 10 -12.62 8.36 -14.32
CA CYS A 10 -12.86 7.04 -14.91
C CYS A 10 -12.20 6.89 -16.30
N LEU A 11 -12.26 7.92 -17.14
CA LEU A 11 -11.64 7.92 -18.46
C LEU A 11 -10.10 7.88 -18.38
N VAL A 12 -9.53 8.58 -17.41
CA VAL A 12 -8.11 8.49 -17.06
C VAL A 12 -7.75 7.09 -16.56
N ALA A 13 -8.56 6.50 -15.68
CA ALA A 13 -8.33 5.16 -15.16
C ALA A 13 -8.35 4.08 -16.28
N ILE A 14 -9.17 4.26 -17.31
CA ILE A 14 -9.20 3.37 -18.49
C ILE A 14 -7.95 3.54 -19.37
N SER A 15 -7.40 4.76 -19.44
CA SER A 15 -6.21 5.02 -20.27
C SER A 15 -4.92 4.45 -19.67
N GLY A 16 -4.83 4.28 -18.34
CA GLY A 16 -3.70 3.62 -17.67
C GLY A 16 -3.37 2.22 -18.24
N PRO A 17 -4.32 1.26 -18.21
CA PRO A 17 -4.16 -0.05 -18.84
C PRO A 17 -3.94 0.03 -20.36
N ALA A 18 -4.55 1.00 -21.04
CA ALA A 18 -4.34 1.20 -22.47
C ALA A 18 -2.89 1.59 -22.83
N LEU A 19 -2.21 2.36 -21.96
CA LEU A 19 -0.79 2.67 -22.07
C LEU A 19 0.10 1.43 -21.81
N SER A 20 -0.34 0.51 -20.94
CA SER A 20 0.35 -0.76 -20.67
C SER A 20 0.32 -1.76 -21.83
N LEU A 21 -0.53 -1.54 -22.85
CA LEU A 21 -0.55 -2.37 -24.07
C LEU A 21 0.65 -2.08 -24.98
N SER A 22 1.36 -0.98 -24.78
CA SER A 22 2.54 -0.66 -25.59
C SER A 22 3.70 -1.59 -25.21
N LYS A 23 4.07 -2.51 -26.12
CA LYS A 23 5.21 -3.43 -25.95
C LYS A 23 6.57 -2.73 -25.76
N THR A 24 6.63 -1.43 -26.07
CA THR A 24 7.88 -0.66 -26.16
C THR A 24 8.26 0.02 -24.84
N ALA A 25 7.31 0.25 -23.93
CA ALA A 25 7.56 0.93 -22.66
C ALA A 25 7.16 0.02 -21.49
N ARG A 26 8.15 -0.65 -20.86
CA ARG A 26 7.96 -1.40 -19.59
C ARG A 26 7.85 -0.44 -18.41
N VAL A 27 7.01 0.57 -18.51
CA VAL A 27 6.81 1.58 -17.47
C VAL A 27 5.63 1.12 -16.62
N PRO A 28 5.77 1.00 -15.29
CA PRO A 28 4.66 0.66 -14.41
C PRO A 28 3.46 1.59 -14.61
N VAL A 29 2.25 1.04 -14.67
CA VAL A 29 0.99 1.77 -14.90
C VAL A 29 0.82 2.95 -13.95
N VAL A 30 1.23 2.78 -12.68
CA VAL A 30 1.19 3.80 -11.63
C VAL A 30 1.91 5.09 -12.03
N ILE A 31 2.99 5.02 -12.82
CA ILE A 31 3.73 6.20 -13.28
C ILE A 31 2.87 7.02 -14.25
N GLY A 32 2.13 6.35 -15.12
CA GLY A 32 1.17 6.99 -16.03
C GLY A 32 0.05 7.67 -15.25
N GLU A 33 -0.51 6.99 -14.25
CA GLU A 33 -1.57 7.56 -13.39
C GLU A 33 -1.07 8.80 -12.62
N LEU A 34 0.15 8.75 -12.07
CA LEU A 34 0.78 9.89 -11.40
C LEU A 34 1.04 11.06 -12.37
N ALA A 35 1.54 10.77 -13.58
CA ALA A 35 1.77 11.80 -14.59
C ALA A 35 0.48 12.50 -15.00
N VAL A 36 -0.60 11.74 -15.20
CA VAL A 36 -1.92 12.32 -15.50
C VAL A 36 -2.43 13.13 -14.31
N GLY A 37 -2.23 12.66 -13.07
CA GLY A 37 -2.53 13.40 -11.85
C GLY A 37 -1.77 14.74 -11.76
N LEU A 38 -0.48 14.77 -12.10
CA LEU A 38 0.33 15.99 -12.17
C LEU A 38 -0.16 16.96 -13.25
N ILE A 39 -0.54 16.44 -14.43
CA ILE A 39 -1.03 17.25 -15.55
C ILE A 39 -2.40 17.85 -15.25
N LEU A 40 -3.33 17.07 -14.67
CA LEU A 40 -4.70 17.51 -14.42
C LEU A 40 -4.91 18.17 -13.04
N GLY A 41 -3.98 17.96 -12.12
CA GLY A 41 -4.02 18.46 -10.74
C GLY A 41 -3.42 19.85 -10.56
N ALA A 42 -2.98 20.13 -9.33
CA ALA A 42 -2.56 21.47 -8.88
C ALA A 42 -1.40 22.07 -9.68
N THR A 43 -0.52 21.23 -10.23
CA THR A 43 0.71 21.58 -10.97
C THR A 43 0.46 21.90 -12.44
N GLY A 44 -0.61 21.39 -13.05
CA GLY A 44 -0.92 21.58 -14.47
C GLY A 44 -2.18 22.39 -14.69
N PHE A 45 -3.19 21.77 -15.32
CA PHE A 45 -4.43 22.42 -15.74
C PHE A 45 -5.41 22.74 -14.60
N ARG A 46 -5.14 22.29 -13.36
CA ARG A 46 -5.97 22.54 -12.16
C ARG A 46 -7.44 22.15 -12.32
N VAL A 47 -7.71 21.16 -13.17
CA VAL A 47 -9.06 20.60 -13.40
C VAL A 47 -9.50 19.77 -12.19
N LEU A 48 -8.55 19.11 -11.52
CA LEU A 48 -8.75 18.33 -10.30
C LEU A 48 -8.26 19.13 -9.09
N GLN A 49 -9.17 19.37 -8.15
CA GLN A 49 -8.88 20.08 -6.90
C GLN A 49 -8.54 19.08 -5.79
N ALA A 50 -7.29 19.08 -5.34
CA ALA A 50 -6.80 18.16 -4.30
C ALA A 50 -7.45 18.38 -2.92
N GLY A 51 -8.01 19.58 -2.67
CA GLY A 51 -8.69 19.91 -1.42
C GLY A 51 -10.12 19.41 -1.31
N ASP A 52 -10.68 18.80 -2.36
CA ASP A 52 -12.06 18.31 -2.33
C ASP A 52 -12.19 17.09 -1.40
N PRO A 53 -13.05 17.15 -0.36
CA PRO A 53 -13.20 16.04 0.59
C PRO A 53 -13.72 14.76 -0.06
N THR A 54 -14.50 14.87 -1.13
CA THR A 54 -15.01 13.73 -1.90
C THR A 54 -13.90 13.04 -2.66
N PHE A 55 -12.97 13.82 -3.23
CA PHE A 55 -11.80 13.27 -3.91
C PHE A 55 -10.89 12.53 -2.93
N GLY A 56 -10.69 13.10 -1.73
CA GLY A 56 -9.97 12.44 -0.65
C GLY A 56 -10.64 11.13 -0.19
N PHE A 57 -11.96 11.13 -0.03
CA PHE A 57 -12.71 9.92 0.31
C PHE A 57 -12.60 8.83 -0.75
N LEU A 58 -12.62 9.19 -2.03
CA LEU A 58 -12.44 8.25 -3.15
C LEU A 58 -11.03 7.65 -3.15
N ALA A 59 -10.01 8.46 -2.83
CA ALA A 59 -8.63 8.00 -2.67
C ALA A 59 -8.49 7.02 -1.50
N ASP A 60 -9.12 7.29 -0.36
CA ASP A 60 -9.10 6.40 0.81
C ASP A 60 -9.79 5.05 0.51
N ILE A 61 -10.92 5.07 -0.22
CA ILE A 61 -11.58 3.85 -0.72
C ILE A 61 -10.64 3.06 -1.64
N GLY A 62 -10.05 3.72 -2.64
CA GLY A 62 -9.14 3.09 -3.60
C GLY A 62 -7.94 2.46 -2.90
N PHE A 63 -7.33 3.17 -1.95
CA PHE A 63 -6.24 2.65 -1.14
C PHE A 63 -6.65 1.41 -0.34
N ALA A 64 -7.79 1.44 0.34
CA ALA A 64 -8.30 0.29 1.09
C ALA A 64 -8.53 -0.93 0.19
N LEU A 65 -9.08 -0.73 -1.01
CA LEU A 65 -9.32 -1.80 -1.97
C LEU A 65 -8.02 -2.40 -2.53
N VAL A 66 -7.04 -1.56 -2.88
CA VAL A 66 -5.74 -2.02 -3.37
C VAL A 66 -4.99 -2.79 -2.28
N MET A 67 -5.02 -2.32 -1.03
CA MET A 67 -4.40 -3.02 0.10
C MET A 67 -5.13 -4.33 0.44
N PHE A 68 -6.46 -4.36 0.35
CA PHE A 68 -7.24 -5.59 0.50
C PHE A 68 -6.87 -6.63 -0.56
N MET A 69 -6.76 -6.20 -1.82
CA MET A 69 -6.36 -7.06 -2.93
C MET A 69 -4.90 -7.53 -2.80
N ALA A 70 -3.98 -6.66 -2.36
CA ALA A 70 -2.60 -7.07 -2.09
C ALA A 70 -2.55 -8.13 -0.98
N GLY A 71 -3.29 -7.93 0.11
CA GLY A 71 -3.36 -8.85 1.24
C GLY A 71 -3.97 -10.21 0.91
N SER A 72 -4.95 -10.27 0.00
CA SER A 72 -5.61 -11.52 -0.38
C SER A 72 -4.70 -12.50 -1.13
N HIS A 73 -3.63 -12.01 -1.76
CA HIS A 73 -2.67 -12.82 -2.50
C HIS A 73 -1.47 -13.28 -1.65
N VAL A 74 -1.35 -12.83 -0.39
CA VAL A 74 -0.25 -13.25 0.50
C VAL A 74 -0.52 -14.68 1.00
N PRO A 75 0.36 -15.67 0.71
CA PRO A 75 0.08 -17.07 1.02
C PRO A 75 0.34 -17.42 2.50
N VAL A 76 -0.35 -16.78 3.46
CA VAL A 76 -0.09 -16.85 4.91
C VAL A 76 -0.07 -18.29 5.48
N ARG A 77 -0.79 -19.22 4.84
CA ARG A 77 -0.85 -20.65 5.24
C ARG A 77 0.33 -21.50 4.75
N ASN A 78 1.20 -20.98 3.89
CA ASN A 78 2.31 -21.75 3.33
C ASN A 78 3.43 -21.93 4.39
N PRO A 79 3.85 -23.16 4.73
CA PRO A 79 4.95 -23.39 5.67
C PRO A 79 6.29 -22.83 5.19
N ALA A 80 6.46 -22.59 3.89
CA ALA A 80 7.64 -21.94 3.33
C ALA A 80 7.78 -20.48 3.82
N LEU A 81 6.66 -19.80 4.08
CA LEU A 81 6.64 -18.45 4.66
C LEU A 81 7.23 -18.45 6.08
N LYS A 82 6.91 -19.46 6.89
CA LYS A 82 7.48 -19.60 8.25
C LYS A 82 8.98 -19.89 8.22
N LYS A 83 9.43 -20.73 7.29
CA LYS A 83 10.87 -21.06 7.13
C LYS A 83 11.67 -19.87 6.58
N GLY A 84 11.06 -19.06 5.71
CA GLY A 84 11.66 -17.84 5.16
C GLY A 84 11.55 -16.61 6.07
N ALA A 85 10.61 -16.60 7.03
CA ALA A 85 10.31 -15.44 7.87
C ALA A 85 11.52 -14.89 8.63
N VAL A 86 12.38 -15.75 9.18
CA VAL A 86 13.57 -15.32 9.93
C VAL A 86 14.55 -14.58 9.01
N ARG A 87 14.80 -15.13 7.81
CA ARG A 87 15.68 -14.50 6.82
C ARG A 87 15.06 -13.23 6.23
N GLY A 88 13.76 -13.25 5.97
CA GLY A 88 12.99 -12.08 5.53
C GLY A 88 13.02 -10.95 6.57
N ALA A 89 12.87 -11.28 7.85
CA ALA A 89 12.98 -10.32 8.96
C ALA A 89 14.40 -9.75 9.08
N ALA A 90 15.44 -10.58 8.94
CA ALA A 90 16.83 -10.11 8.93
C ALA A 90 17.12 -9.14 7.76
N ARG A 91 16.61 -9.45 6.56
CA ARG A 91 16.71 -8.55 5.39
C ARG A 91 15.92 -7.26 5.60
N ALA A 92 14.69 -7.35 6.12
CA ALA A 92 13.87 -6.18 6.43
C ALA A 92 14.55 -5.27 7.47
N LEU A 93 15.19 -5.85 8.49
CA LEU A 93 15.97 -5.11 9.47
C LEU A 93 17.19 -4.44 8.82
N GLY A 94 17.90 -5.14 7.94
CA GLY A 94 19.01 -4.56 7.17
C GLY A 94 18.57 -3.37 6.32
N ILE A 95 17.44 -3.49 5.62
CA ILE A 95 16.84 -2.40 4.85
C ILE A 95 16.45 -1.25 5.77
N ALA A 96 15.79 -1.53 6.90
CA ALA A 96 15.39 -0.50 7.85
C ALA A 96 16.59 0.31 8.37
N VAL A 97 17.72 -0.35 8.67
CA VAL A 97 18.95 0.33 9.10
C VAL A 97 19.48 1.25 7.99
N VAL A 98 19.54 0.76 6.74
CA VAL A 98 19.97 1.58 5.59
C VAL A 98 19.02 2.76 5.39
N SER A 99 17.71 2.55 5.47
CA SER A 99 16.70 3.60 5.34
C SER A 99 16.79 4.65 6.45
N ILE A 100 17.12 4.26 7.69
CA ILE A 100 17.37 5.21 8.79
C ILE A 100 18.58 6.10 8.47
N VAL A 101 19.69 5.51 8.02
CA VAL A 101 20.88 6.28 7.65
C VAL A 101 20.56 7.26 6.52
N LEU A 102 19.87 6.79 5.49
CA LEU A 102 19.49 7.61 4.34
C LEU A 102 18.52 8.72 4.73
N GLY A 103 17.52 8.42 5.57
CA GLY A 103 16.57 9.40 6.09
C GLY A 103 17.24 10.51 6.89
N ILE A 104 18.26 10.19 7.69
CA ILE A 104 19.07 11.19 8.41
C ILE A 104 19.87 12.06 7.43
N VAL A 105 20.46 11.46 6.38
CA VAL A 105 21.21 12.20 5.35
C VAL A 105 20.31 13.20 4.63
N VAL A 106 19.11 12.77 4.21
CA VAL A 106 18.12 13.63 3.55
C VAL A 106 17.66 14.74 4.51
N ALA A 107 17.35 14.42 5.76
CA ALA A 107 16.93 15.41 6.74
C ALA A 107 17.99 16.49 6.97
N ARG A 108 19.28 16.12 7.01
CA ARG A 108 20.39 17.07 7.09
C ARG A 108 20.55 17.90 5.82
N ALA A 109 20.42 17.29 4.64
CA ALA A 109 20.55 17.99 3.37
C ALA A 109 19.45 19.06 3.18
N PHE A 110 18.25 18.80 3.67
CA PHE A 110 17.11 19.72 3.60
C PHE A 110 16.92 20.56 4.88
N HIS A 111 17.84 20.48 5.84
CA HIS A 111 17.79 21.21 7.13
C HIS A 111 16.46 21.06 7.88
N ASN A 112 15.91 19.84 7.94
CA ASN A 112 14.64 19.55 8.62
C ASN A 112 14.77 18.46 9.70
N SER A 113 13.74 18.31 10.53
CA SER A 113 13.72 17.37 11.67
C SER A 113 13.03 16.03 11.38
N HIS A 114 12.63 15.76 10.13
CA HIS A 114 11.74 14.66 9.77
C HIS A 114 12.46 13.38 9.32
N ALA A 115 13.66 13.12 9.86
CA ALA A 115 14.47 11.95 9.52
C ALA A 115 13.74 10.61 9.71
N ALA A 116 12.88 10.50 10.74
CA ALA A 116 12.08 9.31 10.99
C ALA A 116 11.03 9.06 9.89
N MET A 117 10.39 10.11 9.37
CA MET A 117 9.42 9.96 8.27
C MET A 117 10.11 9.49 7.00
N TYR A 118 11.24 10.10 6.63
CA TYR A 118 12.03 9.67 5.47
C TYR A 118 12.55 8.24 5.62
N ALA A 119 12.94 7.82 6.83
CA ALA A 119 13.35 6.44 7.06
C ALA A 119 12.22 5.44 6.81
N VAL A 120 11.01 5.74 7.30
CA VAL A 120 9.84 4.85 7.11
C VAL A 120 9.37 4.85 5.66
N LEU A 121 9.36 6.01 4.99
CA LEU A 121 8.97 6.11 3.58
C LEU A 121 9.94 5.36 2.68
N MET A 122 11.27 5.50 2.89
CA MET A 122 12.29 4.73 2.16
C MET A 122 12.24 3.22 2.45
N ALA A 123 11.83 2.82 3.66
CA ALA A 123 11.70 1.41 4.02
C ALA A 123 10.41 0.77 3.46
N SER A 124 9.39 1.58 3.15
CA SER A 124 8.10 1.13 2.64
C SER A 124 8.24 0.62 1.19
N SER A 125 7.77 -0.59 0.91
CA SER A 125 7.97 -1.25 -0.38
C SER A 125 6.64 -1.61 -1.02
N SER A 126 6.22 -0.92 -2.08
CA SER A 126 4.92 -1.19 -2.72
C SER A 126 4.86 -2.56 -3.42
N ALA A 127 4.22 -3.53 -2.75
CA ALA A 127 3.94 -4.85 -3.31
C ALA A 127 3.14 -4.84 -4.62
N SER A 128 2.29 -3.81 -4.79
CA SER A 128 1.47 -3.59 -5.97
C SER A 128 2.26 -3.33 -7.26
N LEU A 129 3.52 -2.89 -7.16
CA LEU A 129 4.41 -2.66 -8.32
C LEU A 129 5.24 -3.89 -8.68
N ILE A 130 5.61 -4.69 -7.68
CA ILE A 130 6.53 -5.82 -7.84
C ILE A 130 5.78 -7.05 -8.35
N MET A 131 4.58 -7.34 -7.83
CA MET A 131 3.83 -8.55 -8.20
C MET A 131 3.48 -8.64 -9.70
N PRO A 132 3.00 -7.58 -10.37
CA PRO A 132 2.75 -7.61 -11.82
C PRO A 132 4.03 -7.83 -12.64
N SER A 133 5.18 -7.42 -12.12
CA SER A 133 6.49 -7.62 -12.76
C SER A 133 7.01 -9.05 -12.61
N LEU A 134 6.43 -9.84 -11.71
CA LEU A 134 6.76 -11.25 -11.44
C LEU A 134 5.75 -12.22 -12.06
N GLU A 135 4.62 -11.73 -12.58
CA GLU A 135 3.64 -12.55 -13.32
C GLU A 135 4.29 -13.16 -14.57
N GLY A 136 4.27 -14.49 -14.65
CA GLY A 136 4.89 -15.26 -15.73
C GLY A 136 6.30 -15.80 -15.44
N VAL A 137 6.87 -15.55 -14.25
CA VAL A 137 8.07 -16.24 -13.77
C VAL A 137 7.64 -17.38 -12.83
N PRO A 138 8.07 -18.64 -13.04
CA PRO A 138 7.69 -19.74 -12.16
C PRO A 138 8.09 -19.42 -10.71
N LEU A 139 7.10 -19.32 -9.82
CA LEU A 139 7.22 -18.96 -8.40
C LEU A 139 7.83 -20.08 -7.54
N THR A 140 8.80 -20.79 -8.09
CA THR A 140 9.41 -22.00 -7.50
C THR A 140 10.82 -21.74 -6.96
N GLY A 141 11.45 -20.62 -7.33
CA GLY A 141 12.78 -20.25 -6.85
C GLY A 141 12.80 -19.83 -5.37
N ARG A 142 13.77 -20.34 -4.61
CA ARG A 142 13.97 -20.09 -3.16
C ARG A 142 14.01 -18.60 -2.80
N SER A 143 14.51 -17.76 -3.70
CA SER A 143 14.60 -16.30 -3.56
C SER A 143 13.21 -15.62 -3.59
N MET A 144 12.32 -16.03 -4.48
CA MET A 144 11.01 -15.40 -4.66
C MET A 144 10.02 -15.73 -3.53
N VAL A 145 10.13 -16.95 -2.97
CA VAL A 145 9.38 -17.37 -1.78
C VAL A 145 9.85 -16.63 -0.51
N GLU A 146 11.09 -16.13 -0.47
CA GLU A 146 11.62 -15.34 0.65
C GLU A 146 11.25 -13.84 0.54
N VAL A 147 11.06 -13.31 -0.67
CA VAL A 147 10.67 -11.89 -0.90
C VAL A 147 9.25 -11.59 -0.44
N LEU A 148 8.30 -12.50 -0.65
CA LEU A 148 6.90 -12.33 -0.23
C LEU A 148 6.74 -12.10 1.30
N PRO A 149 7.32 -12.93 2.19
CA PRO A 149 7.36 -12.67 3.63
C PRO A 149 7.99 -11.34 4.00
N GLN A 150 9.12 -11.00 3.36
CA GLN A 150 9.85 -9.77 3.64
C GLN A 150 8.99 -8.55 3.30
N LEU A 151 8.35 -8.57 2.14
CA LEU A 151 7.48 -7.51 1.64
C LEU A 151 6.27 -7.29 2.57
N ALA A 152 5.58 -8.37 2.92
CA ALA A 152 4.43 -8.30 3.85
C ALA A 152 4.84 -7.83 5.25
N LEU A 153 5.99 -8.28 5.78
CA LEU A 153 6.51 -7.84 7.08
C LEU A 153 6.95 -6.37 7.04
N ALA A 154 7.65 -5.95 5.98
CA ALA A 154 8.08 -4.57 5.80
C ALA A 154 6.89 -3.62 5.71
N ASP A 155 5.87 -3.95 4.91
CA ASP A 155 4.67 -3.12 4.77
C ASP A 155 3.90 -3.04 6.08
N ALA A 156 3.71 -4.16 6.78
CA ALA A 156 3.05 -4.17 8.08
C ALA A 156 3.82 -3.33 9.12
N LEU A 157 5.15 -3.45 9.15
CA LEU A 157 6.00 -2.67 10.05
C LEU A 157 5.95 -1.17 9.71
N CYS A 158 5.99 -0.81 8.43
CA CYS A 158 5.92 0.59 8.00
C CYS A 158 4.55 1.21 8.29
N ILE A 159 3.45 0.48 8.07
CA ILE A 159 2.10 0.93 8.44
C ILE A 159 2.01 1.25 9.93
N VAL A 160 2.63 0.43 10.79
CA VAL A 160 2.64 0.66 12.24
C VAL A 160 3.66 1.74 12.65
N ALA A 161 4.82 1.81 11.99
CA ALA A 161 5.88 2.76 12.30
C ALA A 161 5.55 4.19 11.86
N LEU A 162 4.79 4.36 10.78
CA LEU A 162 4.52 5.65 10.16
C LEU A 162 3.80 6.65 11.10
N PRO A 163 2.73 6.28 11.84
CA PRO A 163 2.13 7.17 12.82
C PRO A 163 3.12 7.67 13.88
N PHE A 164 4.05 6.82 14.32
CA PHE A 164 5.08 7.19 15.30
C PHE A 164 6.14 8.13 14.72
N ALA A 165 6.45 7.98 13.44
CA ALA A 165 7.37 8.86 12.73
C ALA A 165 6.75 10.25 12.47
N ILE A 166 5.43 10.32 12.28
CA ILE A 166 4.70 11.57 12.00
C ILE A 166 4.46 12.39 13.27
N ASP A 167 3.98 11.76 14.35
CA ASP A 167 3.66 12.47 15.60
C ASP A 167 4.18 11.73 16.83
N PRO A 168 5.48 11.91 17.17
CA PRO A 168 6.08 11.27 18.33
C PRO A 168 5.49 11.75 19.66
N ALA A 169 4.79 12.89 19.70
CA ALA A 169 4.19 13.40 20.94
C ALA A 169 2.91 12.64 21.34
N HIS A 170 2.21 12.04 20.37
CA HIS A 170 0.95 11.31 20.58
C HIS A 170 1.07 9.78 20.39
N VAL A 171 2.27 9.24 20.58
CA VAL A 171 2.59 7.81 20.44
C VAL A 171 1.61 6.90 21.19
N THR A 172 1.26 7.24 22.44
CA THR A 172 0.34 6.42 23.25
C THR A 172 -1.04 6.30 22.60
N ARG A 173 -1.53 7.39 22.01
CA ARG A 173 -2.80 7.43 21.30
C ARG A 173 -2.73 6.64 20.00
N ALA A 174 -1.64 6.78 19.24
CA ALA A 174 -1.42 5.98 18.03
C ALA A 174 -1.38 4.46 18.31
N VAL A 175 -0.69 4.04 19.38
CA VAL A 175 -0.67 2.63 19.81
C VAL A 175 -2.08 2.16 20.13
N THR A 176 -2.86 2.92 20.91
CA THR A 176 -4.22 2.50 21.30
C THR A 176 -5.15 2.33 20.10
N GLY A 177 -5.07 3.22 19.10
CA GLY A 177 -5.85 3.10 17.88
C GLY A 177 -5.47 1.86 17.07
N ALA A 178 -4.17 1.62 16.90
CA ALA A 178 -3.66 0.43 16.21
C ALA A 178 -4.08 -0.87 16.91
N VAL A 179 -3.97 -0.93 18.24
CA VAL A 179 -4.38 -2.09 19.03
C VAL A 179 -5.89 -2.35 18.89
N LEU A 180 -6.72 -1.30 18.92
CA LEU A 180 -8.17 -1.44 18.78
C LEU A 180 -8.55 -1.99 17.39
N VAL A 181 -7.94 -1.47 16.33
CA VAL A 181 -8.15 -1.97 14.96
C VAL A 181 -7.69 -3.42 14.82
N LEU A 182 -6.53 -3.77 15.37
CA LEU A 182 -6.01 -5.15 15.36
C LEU A 182 -6.92 -6.11 16.15
N ALA A 183 -7.46 -5.67 17.30
CA ALA A 183 -8.41 -6.44 18.08
C ALA A 183 -9.72 -6.68 17.30
N ALA A 184 -10.26 -5.65 16.64
CA ALA A 184 -11.44 -5.76 15.79
C ALA A 184 -11.20 -6.70 14.59
N ALA A 185 -10.06 -6.57 13.92
CA ALA A 185 -9.65 -7.46 12.84
C ALA A 185 -9.51 -8.92 13.32
N GLY A 186 -8.95 -9.12 14.52
CA GLY A 186 -8.84 -10.43 15.17
C GLY A 186 -10.21 -11.05 15.50
N ALA A 187 -11.17 -10.23 15.96
CA ALA A 187 -12.53 -10.67 16.22
C ALA A 187 -13.24 -11.09 14.91
N VAL A 188 -13.12 -10.28 13.85
CA VAL A 188 -13.63 -10.62 12.51
C VAL A 188 -13.02 -11.94 12.02
N PHE A 189 -11.71 -12.11 12.15
CA PHE A 189 -11.02 -13.34 11.78
C PHE A 189 -11.53 -14.55 12.58
N ALA A 190 -11.74 -14.40 13.89
CA ALA A 190 -12.27 -15.46 14.74
C ALA A 190 -13.69 -15.88 14.31
N VAL A 191 -14.56 -14.91 14.00
CA VAL A 191 -15.92 -15.17 13.48
C VAL A 191 -15.85 -15.90 12.14
N LEU A 192 -15.05 -15.41 11.19
CA LEU A 192 -14.89 -16.06 9.88
C LEU A 192 -14.34 -17.48 10.02
N ARG A 193 -13.35 -17.69 10.89
CA ARG A 193 -12.79 -19.01 11.19
C ARG A 193 -13.83 -19.94 11.82
N PHE A 194 -14.67 -19.44 12.72
CA PHE A 194 -15.75 -20.22 13.33
C PHE A 194 -16.77 -20.65 12.27
N VAL A 195 -17.20 -19.73 11.41
CA VAL A 195 -18.12 -20.01 10.29
C VAL A 195 -17.55 -21.03 9.31
N GLU A 196 -16.25 -20.93 8.99
CA GLU A 196 -15.55 -21.88 8.13
C GLU A 196 -15.45 -23.27 8.78
N SER A 197 -15.09 -23.34 10.07
CA SER A 197 -14.96 -24.60 10.80
C SER A 197 -16.27 -25.38 10.92
N ARG A 198 -17.41 -24.68 10.96
CA ARG A 198 -18.75 -25.25 11.00
C ARG A 198 -19.29 -25.66 9.63
N GLY A 199 -18.53 -25.43 8.55
CA GLY A 199 -18.91 -25.77 7.17
C GLY A 199 -20.00 -24.87 6.56
N TYR A 200 -20.47 -23.85 7.28
CA TYR A 200 -21.50 -22.93 6.81
C TYR A 200 -21.07 -22.13 5.58
N ARG A 201 -19.76 -21.87 5.42
CA ARG A 201 -19.21 -21.20 4.23
C ARG A 201 -19.64 -21.88 2.93
N ARG A 202 -19.59 -23.21 2.86
CA ARG A 202 -19.98 -23.97 1.65
C ARG A 202 -21.48 -23.90 1.37
N ARG A 203 -22.31 -23.92 2.41
CA ARG A 203 -23.77 -23.73 2.28
C ARG A 203 -24.12 -22.33 1.80
N VAL A 204 -23.50 -21.32 2.39
CA VAL A 204 -23.73 -19.92 2.01
C VAL A 204 -23.23 -19.63 0.60
N HIS A 205 -22.07 -20.18 0.21
CA HIS A 205 -21.54 -20.05 -1.14
C HIS A 205 -22.47 -20.68 -2.18
N ARG A 206 -22.95 -21.91 -1.93
CA ARG A 206 -23.90 -22.60 -2.82
C ARG A 206 -25.23 -21.84 -2.97
N VAL A 207 -25.79 -21.36 -1.86
CA VAL A 207 -27.04 -20.57 -1.88
C VAL A 207 -26.82 -19.20 -2.56
N SER A 208 -25.65 -18.59 -2.39
CA SER A 208 -25.31 -17.32 -3.04
C SER A 208 -25.11 -17.49 -4.55
N GLU A 209 -24.55 -18.61 -5.00
CA GLU A 209 -24.34 -18.94 -6.42
C GLU A 209 -25.67 -19.27 -7.09
N GLU A 210 -26.49 -20.12 -6.47
CA GLU A 210 -27.82 -20.50 -6.96
C GLU A 210 -28.79 -19.32 -7.09
N ARG A 211 -28.62 -18.27 -6.26
CA ARG A 211 -29.49 -17.09 -6.23
C ARG A 211 -28.84 -15.80 -6.76
N GLY A 212 -27.59 -15.86 -7.23
CA GLY A 212 -26.86 -14.70 -7.76
C GLY A 212 -26.66 -13.55 -6.75
N LEU A 213 -26.60 -13.84 -5.44
CA LEU A 213 -26.67 -12.81 -4.39
C LEU A 213 -25.36 -12.01 -4.21
N ALA A 214 -24.25 -12.47 -4.81
CA ALA A 214 -22.91 -11.91 -4.66
C ALA A 214 -22.52 -11.65 -3.19
N LEU A 215 -22.98 -12.53 -2.28
CA LEU A 215 -22.90 -12.31 -0.84
C LEU A 215 -21.44 -12.21 -0.34
N GLU A 216 -20.53 -12.99 -0.95
CA GLU A 216 -19.11 -13.01 -0.60
C GLU A 216 -18.44 -11.65 -0.85
N LEU A 217 -18.75 -11.00 -1.98
CA LEU A 217 -18.20 -9.70 -2.34
C LEU A 217 -18.81 -8.59 -1.45
N ARG A 218 -20.13 -8.64 -1.20
CA ARG A 218 -20.83 -7.69 -0.32
C ARG A 218 -20.33 -7.76 1.12
N VAL A 219 -20.17 -8.96 1.68
CA VAL A 219 -19.63 -9.16 3.04
C VAL A 219 -18.18 -8.70 3.12
N SER A 220 -17.35 -9.01 2.11
CA SER A 220 -15.96 -8.55 2.08
C SER A 220 -15.85 -7.03 2.07
N LEU A 221 -16.65 -6.34 1.24
CA LEU A 221 -16.71 -4.88 1.23
C LEU A 221 -17.24 -4.30 2.54
N ALA A 222 -18.29 -4.91 3.12
CA ALA A 222 -18.83 -4.46 4.40
C ALA A 222 -17.81 -4.59 5.54
N LEU A 223 -17.05 -5.69 5.57
CA LEU A 223 -15.98 -5.89 6.54
C LEU A 223 -14.82 -4.91 6.31
N LEU A 224 -14.42 -4.70 5.06
CA LEU A 224 -13.35 -3.77 4.68
C LEU A 224 -13.71 -2.33 5.11
N PHE A 225 -14.88 -1.84 4.71
CA PHE A 225 -15.31 -0.48 5.04
C PHE A 225 -15.64 -0.32 6.52
N GLY A 226 -16.16 -1.37 7.19
CA GLY A 226 -16.38 -1.36 8.64
C GLY A 226 -15.08 -1.22 9.43
N LEU A 227 -14.04 -1.98 9.06
CA LEU A 227 -12.72 -1.86 9.67
C LEU A 227 -12.04 -0.52 9.34
N ALA A 228 -12.19 -0.01 8.12
CA ALA A 228 -11.70 1.31 7.74
C ALA A 228 -12.38 2.43 8.54
N ALA A 229 -13.70 2.34 8.74
CA ALA A 229 -14.45 3.28 9.56
C ALA A 229 -13.99 3.24 11.02
N LEU A 230 -13.77 2.05 11.59
CA LEU A 230 -13.19 1.89 12.92
C LEU A 230 -11.79 2.51 13.03
N ALA A 231 -10.93 2.32 12.03
CA ALA A 231 -9.59 2.92 12.01
C ALA A 231 -9.65 4.45 11.96
N LEU A 232 -10.50 5.01 11.09
CA LEU A 232 -10.67 6.45 10.93
C LEU A 232 -11.25 7.10 12.19
N THR A 233 -12.27 6.48 12.79
CA THR A 233 -12.90 6.98 14.01
C THR A 233 -11.99 6.85 15.23
N ALA A 234 -11.30 5.72 15.40
CA ALA A 234 -10.34 5.54 16.48
C ALA A 234 -9.27 6.63 16.42
N ALA A 235 -8.70 6.86 15.25
CA ALA A 235 -7.66 7.87 15.11
C ALA A 235 -8.19 9.31 15.20
N ALA A 236 -9.41 9.59 14.73
CA ALA A 236 -10.04 10.89 14.94
C ALA A 236 -10.26 11.19 16.44
N GLN A 237 -10.72 10.21 17.21
CA GLN A 237 -10.89 10.34 18.67
C GLN A 237 -9.57 10.45 19.42
N LEU A 238 -8.53 9.84 18.86
CA LEU A 238 -7.19 9.80 19.44
C LEU A 238 -6.30 10.95 18.95
N GLY A 239 -6.79 11.82 18.06
CA GLY A 239 -6.04 12.96 17.51
C GLY A 239 -4.83 12.53 16.68
N VAL A 240 -4.82 11.30 16.16
CA VAL A 240 -3.69 10.73 15.42
C VAL A 240 -3.94 10.94 13.92
N PRO A 241 -2.98 11.45 13.14
CA PRO A 241 -3.08 11.44 11.69
C PRO A 241 -3.18 10.00 11.18
N VAL A 242 -4.36 9.60 10.71
CA VAL A 242 -4.49 8.34 9.97
C VAL A 242 -3.73 8.49 8.68
N ALA A 243 -2.84 7.54 8.42
CA ALA A 243 -2.20 7.33 7.14
C ALA A 243 -3.27 6.92 6.10
N GLY A 244 -3.88 7.92 5.46
CA GLY A 244 -4.38 7.79 4.10
C GLY A 244 -3.36 8.43 3.17
N ALA A 245 -3.39 8.12 1.87
CA ALA A 245 -2.60 8.83 0.86
C ALA A 245 -2.87 10.36 0.82
N THR A 246 -3.82 10.84 1.64
CA THR A 246 -4.32 12.21 1.76
C THR A 246 -3.78 12.97 2.98
N THR A 247 -2.96 12.34 3.85
CA THR A 247 -2.50 12.95 5.12
C THR A 247 -1.58 14.17 4.92
N GLY A 248 -0.89 14.28 3.78
CA GLY A 248 0.00 15.40 3.49
C GLY A 248 -0.70 16.76 3.35
N THR A 249 -1.98 16.78 2.97
CA THR A 249 -2.72 18.04 2.73
C THR A 249 -3.62 18.45 3.90
N LYS A 250 -4.06 17.51 4.74
CA LYS A 250 -5.03 17.82 5.82
C LYS A 250 -4.40 18.38 7.10
N LEU A 251 -3.11 18.22 7.32
CA LEU A 251 -2.52 18.54 8.63
C LEU A 251 -1.81 19.90 8.74
N HIS A 252 -1.66 20.70 7.68
CA HIS A 252 -0.90 21.97 7.75
C HIS A 252 0.48 21.84 8.45
N LEU A 253 1.01 20.63 8.55
CA LEU A 253 2.17 20.28 9.39
C LEU A 253 3.48 20.24 8.62
N LEU A 254 3.41 20.33 7.29
CA LEU A 254 4.59 20.37 6.43
C LEU A 254 4.92 21.83 6.11
N ALA A 255 6.08 22.29 6.57
CA ALA A 255 6.60 23.60 6.19
C ALA A 255 6.88 23.64 4.67
N LEU A 256 6.90 24.85 4.06
CA LEU A 256 7.33 25.04 2.67
C LEU A 256 8.73 24.43 2.49
N GLY A 257 8.83 23.29 1.78
CA GLY A 257 10.07 22.54 1.59
C GLY A 257 9.98 21.06 1.93
N GLU A 258 9.10 20.67 2.85
CA GLU A 258 9.03 19.29 3.34
C GLU A 258 8.19 18.38 2.45
N ALA A 259 7.06 18.90 1.93
CA ALA A 259 6.25 18.22 0.93
C ALA A 259 7.04 17.97 -0.37
N THR A 260 7.93 18.89 -0.75
CA THR A 260 8.82 18.74 -1.89
C THR A 260 9.89 17.67 -1.67
N ALA A 261 10.41 17.52 -0.44
CA ALA A 261 11.37 16.46 -0.13
C ALA A 261 10.72 15.06 -0.20
N ILE A 262 9.49 14.91 0.30
CA ILE A 262 8.71 13.66 0.20
C ILE A 262 8.38 13.35 -1.27
N LEU A 263 7.99 14.37 -2.05
CA LEU A 263 7.71 14.18 -3.48
C LEU A 263 8.97 13.80 -4.26
N LEU A 264 10.10 14.45 -3.97
CA LEU A 264 11.38 14.14 -4.59
C LEU A 264 11.84 12.73 -4.25
N GLU A 265 11.70 12.33 -2.99
CA GLU A 265 11.92 10.95 -2.54
C GLU A 265 11.06 9.96 -3.33
N ALA A 266 9.74 10.20 -3.43
CA ALA A 266 8.84 9.34 -4.17
C ALA A 266 9.25 9.22 -5.65
N ILE A 267 9.60 10.34 -6.30
CA ILE A 267 10.06 10.36 -7.69
C ILE A 267 11.37 9.58 -7.85
N ILE A 268 12.35 9.80 -6.97
CA ILE A 268 13.63 9.07 -6.99
C ILE A 268 13.38 7.58 -6.81
N MET A 269 12.54 7.20 -5.85
CA MET A 269 12.21 5.80 -5.58
C MET A 269 11.56 5.14 -6.80
N ILE A 270 10.61 5.82 -7.44
CA ILE A 270 9.96 5.36 -8.67
C ILE A 270 10.97 5.22 -9.81
N ALA A 271 11.83 6.21 -10.01
CA ALA A 271 12.84 6.21 -11.08
C ALA A 271 13.86 5.07 -10.89
N VAL A 272 14.38 4.90 -9.66
CA VAL A 272 15.31 3.84 -9.29
C VAL A 272 14.66 2.47 -9.45
N THR A 273 13.42 2.29 -8.98
CA THR A 273 12.68 1.03 -9.13
C THR A 273 12.44 0.69 -10.59
N THR A 274 12.10 1.68 -11.42
CA THR A 274 11.85 1.49 -12.86
C THR A 274 13.14 1.15 -13.61
N ALA A 275 14.26 1.79 -13.26
CA ALA A 275 15.56 1.50 -13.86
C ALA A 275 16.08 0.10 -13.47
N LEU A 276 15.82 -0.33 -12.22
CA LEU A 276 16.29 -1.62 -11.70
C LEU A 276 15.37 -2.78 -12.07
N SER A 277 14.07 -2.58 -12.26
CA SER A 277 13.11 -3.65 -12.58
C SER A 277 13.50 -4.44 -13.85
N GLY A 278 14.03 -3.75 -14.86
CA GLY A 278 14.58 -4.36 -16.07
C GLY A 278 15.75 -5.31 -15.79
N ARG A 279 16.66 -4.93 -14.89
CA ARG A 279 17.83 -5.75 -14.51
C ARG A 279 17.47 -6.90 -13.56
N VAL A 280 16.58 -6.65 -12.61
CA VAL A 280 16.07 -7.67 -11.68
C VAL A 280 15.29 -8.75 -12.43
N SER A 281 14.45 -8.37 -13.40
CA SER A 281 13.74 -9.35 -14.23
C SER A 281 14.68 -10.21 -15.10
N THR A 282 15.79 -9.66 -15.59
CA THR A 282 16.81 -10.45 -16.31
C THR A 282 17.56 -11.43 -15.40
N LEU A 283 17.89 -11.01 -14.17
CA LEU A 283 18.57 -11.86 -13.19
C LEU A 283 17.64 -12.98 -12.68
N ALA A 284 16.38 -12.65 -12.39
CA ALA A 284 15.37 -13.62 -11.97
C ALA A 284 15.10 -14.67 -13.06
N ARG A 285 15.11 -14.28 -14.34
CA ARG A 285 15.01 -15.22 -15.47
C ARG A 285 16.26 -16.09 -15.62
N ALA A 286 17.46 -15.55 -15.36
CA ALA A 286 18.69 -16.31 -15.40
C ALA A 286 18.76 -17.35 -14.27
N GLU A 287 18.34 -16.99 -13.05
CA GLU A 287 18.23 -17.94 -11.93
C GLU A 287 17.16 -19.02 -12.19
N ALA A 288 15.99 -18.64 -12.75
CA ALA A 288 14.93 -19.59 -13.07
C ALA A 288 15.29 -20.55 -14.23
N ALA A 289 16.21 -20.16 -15.12
CA ALA A 289 16.74 -21.04 -16.17
C ALA A 289 17.86 -21.98 -15.67
N ALA A 290 18.45 -21.67 -14.51
CA ALA A 290 19.53 -22.45 -13.90
C ALA A 290 19.02 -23.45 -12.82
N ALA A 291 17.75 -23.38 -12.45
CA ALA A 291 17.07 -24.24 -11.48
C ALA A 291 16.21 -25.30 -12.17
#